data_AF-A0A520CL22-F1
#
_entry.id   AF-A0A520CL22-F1
#
_cell.length_a   1.000
_cell.length_b   1.000
_cell.length_c   1.000
_cell.angle_alpha   90.00
_cell.angle_beta   90.00
_cell.angle_gamma   90.00
#
_symmetry.space_group_name_H-M   'P 1'
#
loop_
_entity.id
_entity.type
_entity.pdbx_description
1 polymer ?
#
loop_
_entity_poly.entity_id
_entity_poly.type
_entity_poly.pdbx_seq_one_letter_code
_entity_poly.pdbx_strand_id
1 'polypeptide(L)'
;MKKFLLAILIAFPVLAFSQTEQHLKVSENFLEVSGAKSSFDDVVNTMLSTQTQAVPAEHRDKFTKVMKAFFAKYFSYDILKPKMAKMYAEEFSEKELKDLTAFYTSETGKKFASKLGFLTKKGMEIGQAAVEEHKDELTKMIQAEFGQ
;
A
#
# COMPACT_ATOMS: atom_id res chain seq x y z
N MET A 1 -29.80 29.35 56.15
CA MET A 1 -30.20 28.50 54.99
C MET A 1 -30.16 29.33 53.71
N LYS A 2 -29.03 29.35 53.00
CA LYS A 2 -28.97 29.78 51.59
C LYS A 2 -27.90 28.92 50.92
N LYS A 3 -28.35 27.85 50.25
CA LYS A 3 -27.48 26.90 49.56
C LYS A 3 -27.03 27.58 48.25
N PHE A 4 -25.73 27.82 48.12
CA PHE A 4 -25.13 28.17 46.85
C PHE A 4 -25.15 26.92 45.95
N LEU A 5 -25.94 26.97 44.89
CA LEU A 5 -25.91 26.00 43.80
C LEU A 5 -24.61 26.20 43.01
N LEU A 6 -23.66 25.30 43.20
CA LEU A 6 -22.48 25.19 42.36
C LEU A 6 -22.92 24.58 41.01
N ALA A 7 -22.93 25.38 39.96
CA ALA A 7 -23.08 24.88 38.60
C ALA A 7 -21.80 24.14 38.20
N ILE A 8 -21.86 22.81 38.15
CA ILE A 8 -20.80 21.97 37.59
C ILE A 8 -20.87 22.12 36.07
N LEU A 9 -19.87 22.81 35.52
CA LEU A 9 -19.62 22.95 34.10
C LEU A 9 -19.28 21.55 33.54
N ILE A 10 -20.17 20.97 32.74
CA ILE A 10 -19.88 19.74 32.00
C ILE A 10 -18.90 20.13 30.88
N ALA A 11 -17.63 19.79 31.06
CA ALA A 11 -16.63 19.88 30.00
C ALA A 11 -16.97 18.89 28.88
N PHE A 12 -17.43 19.41 27.74
CA PHE A 12 -17.62 18.66 26.51
C PHE A 12 -16.29 18.07 26.04
N PRO A 13 -16.19 16.77 25.68
CA PRO A 13 -14.94 16.18 25.23
C PRO A 13 -14.64 16.62 23.79
N VAL A 14 -13.88 17.70 23.63
CA VAL A 14 -13.33 18.15 22.32
C VAL A 14 -12.16 17.25 21.86
N LEU A 15 -11.74 16.29 22.69
CA LEU A 15 -10.52 15.50 22.47
C LEU A 15 -10.65 14.43 21.37
N ALA A 16 -11.85 13.92 21.07
CA ALA A 16 -12.01 12.84 20.09
C ALA A 16 -11.78 13.31 18.64
N PHE A 17 -12.11 14.57 18.32
CA PHE A 17 -11.93 15.12 16.97
C PHE A 17 -10.45 15.43 16.66
N SER A 18 -9.68 15.98 17.61
CA SER A 18 -8.26 16.29 17.37
C SER A 18 -7.38 15.03 17.28
N GLN A 19 -7.71 13.99 18.05
CA GLN A 19 -6.99 12.71 17.98
C GLN A 19 -7.18 12.03 16.62
N THR A 20 -8.38 12.12 16.04
CA THR A 20 -8.68 11.54 14.71
C THR A 20 -7.92 12.25 13.59
N GLU A 21 -7.87 13.58 13.62
CA GLU A 21 -7.13 14.38 12.63
C GLU A 21 -5.61 14.19 12.74
N GLN A 22 -5.08 14.15 13.97
CA GLN A 22 -3.67 13.85 14.23
C GLN A 22 -3.31 12.45 13.74
N HIS A 23 -4.14 11.44 14.03
CA HIS A 23 -3.89 10.08 13.62
C HIS A 23 -3.84 9.94 12.09
N LEU A 24 -4.78 10.59 11.39
CA LEU A 24 -4.77 10.64 9.93
C LEU A 24 -3.48 11.27 9.39
N LYS A 25 -3.01 12.37 10.00
CA LYS A 25 -1.78 13.04 9.59
C LYS A 25 -0.53 12.18 9.79
N VAL A 26 -0.49 11.39 10.87
CA VAL A 26 0.60 10.41 11.09
C VAL A 26 0.59 9.33 10.01
N SER A 27 -0.59 8.86 9.61
CA SER A 27 -0.75 7.91 8.51
C SER A 27 -0.33 8.50 7.16
N GLU A 28 -0.71 9.74 6.85
CA GLU A 28 -0.26 10.44 5.64
C GLU A 28 1.27 10.54 5.60
N ASN A 29 1.90 10.90 6.71
CA ASN A 29 3.35 10.97 6.80
C ASN A 29 4.02 9.61 6.58
N PHE A 30 3.44 8.53 7.13
CA PHE A 30 3.90 7.18 6.85
C PHE A 30 3.85 6.86 5.34
N LEU A 31 2.76 7.22 4.65
CA LEU A 31 2.63 7.00 3.21
C LEU A 31 3.69 7.77 2.39
N GLU A 32 4.03 8.98 2.80
CA GLU A 32 5.07 9.80 2.13
C GLU A 32 6.45 9.16 2.23
N VAL A 33 6.80 8.62 3.41
CA VAL A 33 8.17 8.08 3.65
C VAL A 33 8.32 6.61 3.31
N SER A 34 7.22 5.84 3.25
CA SER A 34 7.26 4.40 2.94
C SER A 34 7.55 4.08 1.48
N GLY A 35 7.60 5.10 0.61
CA GLY A 35 7.73 4.91 -0.84
C GLY A 35 6.41 4.60 -1.53
N ALA A 36 5.27 4.75 -0.85
CA ALA A 36 3.95 4.46 -1.42
C ALA A 36 3.68 5.22 -2.72
N LYS A 37 4.18 6.47 -2.84
CA LYS A 37 4.07 7.24 -4.08
C LYS A 37 4.78 6.57 -5.26
N SER A 38 6.03 6.13 -5.06
CA SER A 38 6.79 5.45 -6.12
C SER A 38 6.09 4.16 -6.55
N SER A 39 5.66 3.36 -5.58
CA SER A 39 4.91 2.13 -5.84
C SER A 39 3.60 2.40 -6.59
N PHE A 40 2.90 3.48 -6.24
CA PHE A 40 1.67 3.90 -6.94
C PHE A 40 1.97 4.29 -8.39
N ASP A 41 2.99 5.11 -8.61
CA ASP A 41 3.41 5.53 -9.95
C ASP A 41 3.80 4.31 -10.82
N ASP A 42 4.50 3.33 -10.25
CA ASP A 42 4.88 2.08 -10.94
C ASP A 42 3.67 1.24 -11.32
N VAL A 43 2.68 1.11 -10.43
CA VAL A 43 1.41 0.41 -10.72
C VAL A 43 0.65 1.10 -11.84
N VAL A 44 0.54 2.44 -11.80
CA VAL A 44 -0.14 3.23 -12.83
C VAL A 44 0.57 3.08 -14.18
N ASN A 45 1.89 3.16 -14.21
CA ASN A 45 2.68 3.00 -15.42
C ASN A 45 2.56 1.60 -16.02
N THR A 46 2.60 0.57 -15.17
CA THR A 46 2.42 -0.83 -15.59
C THR A 46 1.03 -1.04 -16.16
N MET A 47 -0.01 -0.57 -15.46
CA MET A 47 -1.39 -0.65 -15.94
C MET A 47 -1.56 0.07 -17.28
N LEU A 48 -1.05 1.30 -17.41
CA LEU A 48 -1.13 2.07 -18.65
C LEU A 48 -0.42 1.36 -19.81
N SER A 49 0.78 0.82 -19.56
CA SER A 49 1.56 0.11 -20.56
C SER A 49 0.83 -1.15 -21.03
N THR A 50 0.39 -2.01 -20.09
CA THR A 50 -0.33 -3.25 -20.39
C THR A 50 -1.61 -2.98 -21.17
N GLN A 51 -2.43 -2.02 -20.72
CA GLN A 51 -3.68 -1.68 -21.40
C GLN A 51 -3.43 -1.07 -22.78
N THR A 52 -2.39 -0.24 -22.94
CA THR A 52 -2.05 0.34 -24.25
C THR A 52 -1.57 -0.74 -25.22
N GLN A 53 -0.79 -1.73 -24.76
CA GLN A 53 -0.30 -2.81 -25.62
C GLN A 53 -1.44 -3.69 -26.17
N ALA A 54 -2.52 -3.85 -25.39
CA ALA A 54 -3.73 -4.56 -25.81
C ALA A 54 -4.58 -3.81 -26.86
N VAL A 55 -4.33 -2.51 -27.09
CA VAL A 55 -5.05 -1.70 -28.09
C VAL A 55 -4.37 -1.83 -29.47
N PRO A 56 -5.14 -1.87 -30.58
CA PRO A 56 -4.60 -1.80 -31.94
C PRO A 56 -3.63 -0.63 -32.13
N ALA A 57 -2.54 -0.86 -32.85
CA ALA A 57 -1.40 0.05 -32.92
C ALA A 57 -1.78 1.48 -33.35
N GLU A 58 -2.70 1.59 -34.31
CA GLU A 58 -3.24 2.84 -34.86
C GLU A 58 -4.08 3.66 -33.86
N HIS A 59 -4.44 3.08 -32.71
CA HIS A 59 -5.25 3.72 -31.67
C HIS A 59 -4.49 3.93 -30.35
N ARG A 60 -3.27 3.40 -30.22
CA ARG A 60 -2.49 3.45 -28.98
C ARG A 60 -2.26 4.88 -28.48
N ASP A 61 -1.80 5.78 -29.34
CA ASP A 61 -1.51 7.17 -28.92
C ASP A 61 -2.76 7.89 -28.40
N LYS A 62 -3.90 7.70 -29.09
CA LYS A 62 -5.18 8.28 -28.68
C LYS A 62 -5.64 7.70 -27.35
N PHE A 63 -5.56 6.38 -27.20
CA PHE A 63 -5.90 5.68 -25.96
C PHE A 63 -5.01 6.13 -24.80
N THR A 64 -3.68 6.11 -24.96
CA THR A 64 -2.73 6.55 -23.93
C THR A 64 -2.99 8.00 -23.52
N LYS A 65 -3.29 8.90 -24.47
CA LYS A 65 -3.65 10.29 -24.16
C LYS A 65 -4.90 10.39 -23.28
N VAL A 66 -5.97 9.67 -23.62
CA VAL A 66 -7.22 9.65 -22.84
C VAL A 66 -6.98 9.07 -21.45
N MET A 67 -6.27 7.94 -21.36
CA MET A 67 -5.98 7.29 -20.08
C MET A 67 -5.13 8.17 -19.16
N LYS A 68 -4.08 8.82 -19.68
CA LYS A 68 -3.27 9.78 -18.91
C LYS A 68 -4.11 10.94 -18.38
N ALA A 69 -4.99 11.51 -19.21
CA ALA A 69 -5.88 12.59 -18.79
C ALA A 69 -6.88 12.12 -17.71
N PHE A 70 -7.43 10.92 -17.84
CA PHE A 70 -8.32 10.33 -16.85
C PHE A 70 -7.61 10.06 -15.52
N PHE A 71 -6.43 9.45 -15.55
CA PHE A 71 -5.63 9.17 -14.35
C PHE A 71 -5.21 10.45 -13.64
N ALA A 72 -4.75 11.47 -14.36
CA ALA A 72 -4.43 12.75 -13.76
C ALA A 72 -5.63 13.38 -13.03
N LYS A 73 -6.86 13.17 -13.52
CA LYS A 73 -8.07 13.78 -12.97
C LYS A 73 -8.68 12.99 -11.79
N TYR A 74 -8.51 11.68 -11.74
CA TYR A 74 -9.25 10.83 -10.79
C TYR A 74 -8.41 9.77 -10.07
N PHE A 75 -7.24 9.45 -10.60
CA PHE A 75 -6.42 8.32 -10.17
C PHE A 75 -4.95 8.73 -10.03
N SER A 76 -4.72 9.88 -9.41
CA SER A 76 -3.38 10.31 -9.01
C SER A 76 -3.14 9.98 -7.54
N TYR A 77 -1.88 9.88 -7.17
CA TYR A 77 -1.49 9.64 -5.78
C TYR A 77 -2.09 10.71 -4.86
N ASP A 78 -2.01 11.99 -5.22
CA ASP A 78 -2.53 13.08 -4.38
C ASP A 78 -4.05 13.00 -4.15
N ILE A 79 -4.81 12.53 -5.16
CA ILE A 79 -6.26 12.35 -5.05
C ILE A 79 -6.61 11.17 -4.14
N LEU A 80 -5.82 10.10 -4.18
CA LEU A 80 -6.10 8.86 -3.47
C LEU A 80 -5.42 8.77 -2.10
N LYS A 81 -4.36 9.54 -1.86
CA LYS A 81 -3.59 9.54 -0.60
C LYS A 81 -4.49 9.72 0.63
N PRO A 82 -5.47 10.65 0.69
CA PRO A 82 -6.31 10.77 1.88
C PRO A 82 -7.13 9.51 2.18
N LYS A 83 -7.59 8.80 1.14
CA LYS A 83 -8.31 7.53 1.28
C LYS A 83 -7.39 6.40 1.74
N MET A 84 -6.18 6.35 1.19
CA MET A 84 -5.16 5.41 1.62
C MET A 84 -4.76 5.66 3.07
N ALA A 85 -4.52 6.92 3.45
CA ALA A 85 -4.14 7.29 4.81
C ALA A 85 -5.23 6.90 5.81
N LYS A 86 -6.51 7.11 5.45
CA LYS A 86 -7.63 6.65 6.26
C LYS A 86 -7.60 5.13 6.46
N MET A 87 -7.44 4.36 5.38
CA MET A 87 -7.33 2.89 5.46
C MET A 87 -6.20 2.46 6.43
N TYR A 88 -5.01 3.05 6.33
CA TYR A 88 -3.92 2.72 7.25
C TYR A 88 -4.18 3.17 8.69
N ALA A 89 -4.86 4.30 8.90
CA ALA A 89 -5.22 4.78 10.25
C ALA A 89 -6.35 3.95 10.90
N GLU A 90 -7.11 3.18 10.11
CA GLU A 90 -8.11 2.23 10.60
C GLU A 90 -7.47 0.91 11.06
N GLU A 91 -6.37 0.49 10.42
CA GLU A 91 -5.71 -0.79 10.68
C GLU A 91 -4.56 -0.70 11.70
N PHE A 92 -3.90 0.46 11.80
CA PHE A 92 -2.74 0.65 12.66
C PHE A 92 -3.01 1.75 13.69
N SER A 93 -2.48 1.57 14.89
CA SER A 93 -2.46 2.64 15.89
C SER A 93 -1.46 3.74 15.51
N GLU A 94 -1.65 4.93 16.10
CA GLU A 94 -0.73 6.05 15.89
C GLU A 94 0.72 5.70 16.26
N LYS A 95 0.91 4.88 17.30
CA LYS A 95 2.23 4.42 17.71
C LYS A 95 2.86 3.53 16.65
N GLU A 96 2.13 2.55 16.12
CA GLU A 96 2.63 1.64 15.09
C GLU A 96 2.97 2.39 13.80
N LEU A 97 2.14 3.35 13.38
CA LEU A 97 2.44 4.18 12.21
C LEU A 97 3.71 5.03 12.41
N LYS A 98 3.96 5.54 13.62
CA LYS A 98 5.21 6.24 13.96
C LYS A 98 6.42 5.30 13.93
N ASP A 99 6.29 4.10 14.50
CA ASP A 99 7.36 3.11 14.49
C ASP A 99 7.70 2.68 13.05
N LEU A 100 6.69 2.46 12.21
CA LEU A 100 6.84 2.18 10.79
C LEU A 100 7.51 3.34 10.05
N THR A 101 7.05 4.58 10.30
CA THR A 101 7.67 5.80 9.73
C THR A 101 9.16 5.88 10.08
N ALA A 102 9.52 5.64 11.34
CA ALA A 102 10.91 5.67 11.79
C ALA A 102 11.75 4.60 11.09
N PHE A 103 11.22 3.39 10.96
CA PHE A 103 11.87 2.31 10.21
C PHE A 103 12.11 2.72 8.75
N TYR A 104 11.07 3.09 8.00
CA TYR A 104 11.18 3.44 6.57
C TYR A 104 12.02 4.69 6.29
N THR A 105 12.20 5.56 7.29
CA THR A 105 13.09 6.73 7.17
C THR A 105 14.57 6.38 7.43
N SER A 106 14.85 5.32 8.18
CA SER A 106 16.21 4.87 8.49
C SER A 106 16.96 4.37 7.25
N GLU A 107 18.30 4.42 7.27
CA GLU A 107 19.14 3.89 6.20
C GLU A 107 18.87 2.40 5.94
N THR A 108 18.67 1.62 7.00
CA THR A 108 18.33 0.20 6.91
C THR A 108 16.97 -0.01 6.29
N GLY A 109 15.95 0.75 6.70
CA GLY A 109 14.59 0.61 6.16
C GLY A 109 14.49 1.03 4.70
N LYS A 110 15.14 2.13 4.30
CA LYS A 110 15.26 2.52 2.88
C LYS A 110 15.95 1.45 2.05
N LYS A 111 17.06 0.89 2.55
CA LYS A 111 17.76 -0.22 1.88
C LYS A 111 16.85 -1.43 1.76
N PHE A 112 16.15 -1.80 2.84
CA PHE A 112 15.22 -2.92 2.84
C PHE A 112 14.10 -2.73 1.80
N ALA A 113 13.42 -1.58 1.81
CA ALA A 113 12.37 -1.25 0.85
C ALA A 113 12.87 -1.34 -0.61
N SER A 114 14.06 -0.79 -0.90
CA SER A 114 14.66 -0.86 -2.24
C SER A 114 15.04 -2.28 -2.69
N LYS A 115 15.26 -3.20 -1.74
CA LYS A 115 15.69 -4.58 -2.00
C LYS A 115 14.54 -5.58 -1.95
N LEU A 116 13.38 -5.20 -1.42
CA LEU A 116 12.26 -6.12 -1.21
C LEU A 116 11.86 -6.85 -2.49
N GLY A 117 11.68 -6.12 -3.60
CA GLY A 117 11.36 -6.74 -4.91
C GLY A 117 12.45 -7.70 -5.42
N PHE A 118 13.74 -7.36 -5.24
CA PHE A 118 14.84 -8.25 -5.60
C PHE A 118 14.86 -9.52 -4.76
N LEU A 119 14.65 -9.39 -3.44
CA LEU A 119 14.61 -10.51 -2.51
C LEU A 119 13.43 -11.43 -2.80
N THR A 120 12.24 -10.87 -3.08
CA THR A 120 11.06 -11.66 -3.49
C THR A 120 11.33 -12.43 -4.77
N LYS A 121 11.91 -11.78 -5.80
CA LYS A 121 12.29 -12.45 -7.05
C LYS A 121 13.26 -13.60 -6.81
N LYS A 122 14.31 -13.37 -6.01
CA LYS A 122 15.28 -14.40 -5.65
C LYS A 122 14.64 -15.55 -4.87
N GLY A 123 13.72 -15.25 -3.95
CA GLY A 123 12.95 -16.27 -3.23
C GLY A 123 12.13 -17.16 -4.18
N MET A 124 11.47 -16.57 -5.18
CA MET A 124 10.75 -17.34 -6.20
C MET A 124 11.68 -18.21 -7.04
N GLU A 125 12.84 -17.70 -7.47
CA GLU A 125 13.85 -18.47 -8.21
C GLU A 125 14.34 -19.69 -7.40
N ILE A 126 14.58 -19.52 -6.10
CA ILE A 126 14.95 -20.61 -5.20
C ILE A 126 13.83 -21.66 -5.12
N GLY A 127 12.58 -21.24 -4.94
CA GLY A 127 11.43 -22.15 -4.88
C GLY A 127 11.22 -22.92 -6.19
N GLN A 128 11.38 -22.26 -7.34
CA GLN A 128 11.31 -22.89 -8.66
C GLN A 128 12.42 -23.93 -8.85
N ALA A 129 13.65 -23.60 -8.45
CA ALA A 129 14.78 -24.54 -8.52
C ALA A 129 14.52 -25.79 -7.65
N ALA A 130 13.98 -25.60 -6.45
CA ALA A 130 13.65 -26.72 -5.56
C ALA A 130 12.59 -27.65 -6.19
N VAL A 131 11.56 -27.11 -6.84
CA VAL A 131 10.56 -27.93 -7.56
C VAL A 131 11.19 -28.66 -8.74
N GLU A 132 12.03 -27.99 -9.52
CA GLU A 132 12.68 -28.59 -10.69
C GLU A 132 13.62 -29.74 -10.29
N GLU A 133 14.37 -29.58 -9.20
CA GLU A 133 15.26 -30.61 -8.65
C GLU A 133 14.49 -31.88 -8.22
N HIS A 134 13.23 -31.72 -7.78
CA HIS A 134 12.41 -32.81 -7.25
C HIS A 134 11.23 -33.18 -8.18
N LYS A 135 11.26 -32.76 -9.45
CA LYS A 135 10.10 -32.90 -10.36
C LYS A 135 9.65 -34.35 -10.60
N ASP A 136 10.59 -35.29 -10.59
CA ASP A 136 10.30 -36.71 -10.82
C ASP A 136 9.57 -37.32 -9.62
N GLU A 137 9.97 -36.94 -8.41
CA GLU A 137 9.28 -37.33 -7.18
C GLU A 137 7.87 -36.73 -7.14
N LEU A 138 7.74 -35.43 -7.43
CA LEU A 138 6.45 -34.77 -7.54
C LEU A 138 5.54 -35.45 -8.56
N THR A 139 6.07 -35.86 -9.72
CA THR A 139 5.32 -36.59 -10.74
C THR A 139 4.79 -37.92 -10.21
N LYS A 140 5.62 -38.69 -9.48
CA LYS A 140 5.20 -39.95 -8.86
C LYS A 140 4.12 -39.73 -7.81
N MET A 141 4.24 -38.69 -6.99
CA MET A 141 3.22 -38.33 -5.99
C MET A 141 1.88 -38.00 -6.66
N ILE A 142 1.88 -37.18 -7.72
CA ILE A 142 0.68 -36.86 -8.49
C ILE A 142 0.07 -38.13 -9.10
N GLN A 143 0.88 -39.00 -9.69
CA GLN A 143 0.40 -40.28 -10.24
C GLN A 143 -0.21 -41.19 -9.18
N ALA A 144 0.36 -41.23 -7.97
CA ALA A 144 -0.18 -42.05 -6.89
C ALA A 144 -1.54 -41.55 -6.38
N GLU A 145 -1.76 -40.23 -6.34
CA GLU A 145 -3.01 -39.62 -5.84
C GLU A 145 -4.10 -39.53 -6.91
N PHE A 146 -3.73 -39.28 -8.18
CA PHE A 146 -4.68 -38.99 -9.26
C PHE A 146 -4.67 -40.02 -10.40
N GLY A 147 -3.79 -41.03 -10.34
CA GLY A 147 -3.74 -42.10 -11.34
C GLY A 147 -4.81 -43.15 -11.10
N GLN A 148 -5.88 -43.10 -11.89
CA GLN A 148 -6.64 -44.29 -12.33
C GLN A 148 -6.10 -44.75 -13.67
#